data_AF-A0A5K1ESK0-F1
#
_entry.id   AF-A0A5K1ESK0-F1
#
_cell.length_a   1.000
_cell.length_b   1.000
_cell.length_c   1.000
_cell.angle_alpha   90.00
_cell.angle_beta   90.00
_cell.angle_gamma   90.00
#
_symmetry.space_group_name_H-M   'P 1'
#
loop_
_entity.id
_entity.type
_entity.pdbx_description
1 polymer ?
#
loop_
_entity_poly.entity_id
_entity_poly.type
_entity_poly.pdbx_seq_one_letter_code
_entity_poly.pdbx_strand_id
1 'polypeptide(L)' 'YLLAFFAYAGCNLVLAALAAAICAYIAPAAAGSGIPEVKAYLNGVDAPSILAPSTLFVK' A
#
# COMPACT_ATOMS: atom_id res chain seq x y z
N TYR A 1 20.01 22.39 13.03
CA TYR A 1 19.08 22.39 11.87
C TYR A 1 19.22 21.16 10.99
N LEU A 2 20.39 20.89 10.39
CA LEU A 2 20.61 19.70 9.54
C LEU A 2 20.29 18.36 10.22
N LEU A 3 20.70 18.17 11.48
CA LEU A 3 20.46 16.92 12.21
C LEU A 3 18.97 16.64 12.44
N ALA A 4 18.16 17.66 12.72
CA ALA A 4 16.70 17.53 12.85
C ALA A 4 16.03 17.22 11.51
N PHE A 5 16.54 17.80 10.41
CA PHE A 5 16.05 17.51 9.06
C PHE A 5 16.32 16.07 8.65
N PHE A 6 17.53 15.55 8.90
CA PHE A 6 17.85 14.15 8.64
C PHE A 6 17.09 13.18 9.53
N ALA A 7 16.87 13.51 10.81
CA ALA A 7 16.02 12.70 11.68
C ALA A 7 14.58 12.62 11.16
N TYR A 8 14.02 13.76 10.76
CA TYR A 8 12.65 13.82 10.20
C TYR A 8 12.54 13.08 8.87
N ALA A 9 13.47 13.30 7.94
CA ALA A 9 13.50 12.62 6.65
C ALA A 9 13.74 11.11 6.82
N GLY A 10 14.64 10.70 7.72
CA GLY A 10 14.94 9.30 8.01
C GLY A 10 13.76 8.55 8.59
N CYS A 11 13.04 9.14 9.55
CA CYS A 11 11.82 8.54 10.10
C CYS A 11 10.76 8.30 9.01
N ASN A 12 10.50 9.32 8.17
CA ASN A 12 9.54 9.18 7.07
C ASN A 12 9.98 8.13 6.04
N LEU A 13 11.28 8.08 5.73
CA LEU A 13 11.84 7.10 4.80
C LEU A 13 11.66 5.67 5.32
N VAL A 14 11.93 5.43 6.61
CA VAL A 14 11.79 4.11 7.24
C VAL A 14 10.32 3.67 7.27
N LEU A 15 9.42 4.57 7.68
CA LEU A 15 7.98 4.31 7.68
C LEU A 15 7.46 3.98 6.27
N ALA A 16 7.86 4.77 5.27
CA ALA A 16 7.48 4.54 3.88
C ALA A 16 8.08 3.24 3.31
N ALA A 17 9.33 2.93 3.63
CA ALA A 17 9.99 1.70 3.18
C ALA A 17 9.36 0.45 3.79
N LEU A 18 8.98 0.50 5.07
CA LEU A 18 8.27 -0.60 5.73
C LEU A 18 6.88 -0.80 5.13
N ALA A 19 6.11 0.28 4.94
CA ALA A 19 4.80 0.20 4.28
C ALA A 19 4.92 -0.37 2.85
N ALA A 20 5.91 0.11 2.07
CA ALA A 20 6.17 -0.40 0.73
C ALA A 20 6.58 -1.89 0.73
N ALA A 21 7.40 -2.32 1.68
CA ALA A 21 7.82 -3.72 1.80
C ALA A 21 6.65 -4.64 2.14
N ILE A 22 5.78 -4.24 3.08
CA ILE A 22 4.58 -5.00 3.44
C ILE A 22 3.63 -5.09 2.23
N CYS A 23 3.39 -3.98 1.53
CA CYS A 23 2.58 -3.98 0.31
C CYS A 23 3.20 -4.85 -0.79
N ALA A 24 4.52 -4.83 -0.99
CA ALA A 24 5.18 -5.59 -2.05
C ALA A 24 5.18 -7.11 -1.81
N TYR A 25 5.43 -7.56 -0.57
CA TYR A 25 5.62 -8.98 -0.27
C TYR A 25 4.38 -9.69 0.28
N ILE A 26 3.46 -8.97 0.93
CA ILE A 26 2.32 -9.59 1.64
C ILE A 26 1.00 -9.33 0.89
N ALA A 27 0.81 -8.13 0.34
CA ALA A 27 -0.45 -7.74 -0.29
C ALA A 27 -0.21 -6.77 -1.48
N PRO A 28 0.25 -7.25 -2.64
CA PRO A 28 0.50 -6.39 -3.80
C PRO A 28 -0.77 -5.69 -4.31
N ALA A 29 -1.93 -6.29 -4.10
CA ALA A 29 -3.24 -5.69 -4.38
C ALA A 29 -3.64 -4.55 -3.42
N ALA A 30 -2.93 -4.37 -2.31
CA ALA A 30 -3.12 -3.27 -1.37
C ALA A 30 -2.36 -1.99 -1.80
N ALA A 31 -1.51 -2.05 -2.81
CA ALA A 31 -0.81 -0.86 -3.30
C ALA A 31 -1.79 0.10 -4.01
N GLY A 32 -1.87 1.34 -3.52
CA GLY A 32 -2.67 2.40 -4.16
C GLY A 32 -4.13 2.50 -3.70
N SER A 33 -4.88 3.40 -4.34
CA SER A 33 -6.19 3.86 -3.86
C SER A 33 -7.30 2.80 -3.90
N GLY A 34 -7.24 1.81 -4.80
CA GLY A 34 -8.29 0.78 -4.93
C GLY A 34 -9.53 1.21 -5.75
N ILE A 35 -9.65 2.49 -6.14
CA ILE A 35 -10.75 3.00 -6.96
C ILE A 35 -10.81 2.34 -8.36
N PRO A 36 -9.71 2.23 -9.14
CA PRO A 36 -9.77 1.59 -10.45
C PRO A 36 -10.13 0.11 -10.36
N GLU A 37 -9.71 -0.55 -9.29
CA GLU A 37 -10.01 -1.94 -8.99
C GLU A 37 -11.51 -2.17 -8.70
N VAL A 38 -12.11 -1.35 -7.84
CA VAL A 38 -13.56 -1.40 -7.57
C VAL A 38 -14.35 -1.10 -8.85
N LYS A 39 -13.87 -0.17 -9.69
CA LYS A 39 -14.50 0.13 -10.99
C LYS A 39 -14.42 -1.05 -11.96
N ALA A 40 -13.29 -1.78 -12.01
CA ALA A 40 -13.14 -2.96 -12.85
C ALA A 40 -14.05 -4.12 -12.39
N TYR A 41 -14.17 -4.32 -11.07
CA TYR A 41 -15.09 -5.29 -10.47
C TYR A 41 -16.55 -4.99 -10.84
N LEU A 42 -16.98 -3.73 -10.71
CA LEU A 42 -18.33 -3.31 -11.12
C LEU A 42 -18.58 -3.39 -12.63
N ASN A 43 -17.53 -3.34 -13.45
CA ASN A 43 -17.59 -3.57 -14.90
C ASN A 43 -17.60 -5.07 -15.27
N GLY A 44 -17.65 -5.99 -14.30
CA GLY A 44 -17.70 -7.43 -14.53
C GLY A 44 -16.35 -8.07 -14.83
N VAL A 45 -15.25 -7.32 -14.71
CA VAL A 45 -13.89 -7.88 -14.74
C VAL A 45 -13.56 -8.34 -13.33
N ASP A 46 -13.66 -9.65 -13.11
CA ASP A 46 -13.35 -10.25 -11.81
C ASP A 46 -11.86 -10.04 -11.51
N ALA A 47 -11.56 -9.31 -10.43
CA ALA A 47 -10.21 -9.03 -9.99
C ALA A 47 -9.83 -10.02 -8.88
N PRO A 48 -9.20 -11.17 -9.21
CA PRO A 48 -8.90 -12.19 -8.23
C PRO A 48 -7.96 -11.61 -7.16
N SER A 49 -8.29 -11.85 -5.88
CA SER A 49 -7.49 -11.48 -4.69
C SER A 49 -7.53 -10.02 -4.21
N ILE A 50 -8.39 -9.15 -4.74
CA ILE A 50 -8.51 -7.76 -4.24
C ILE A 50 -9.22 -7.65 -2.90
N LEU A 51 -10.22 -8.49 -2.67
CA LEU A 51 -11.04 -8.57 -1.45
C LEU A 51 -10.52 -9.62 -0.46
N ALA A 52 -9.25 -10.05 -0.59
CA ALA A 52 -8.67 -10.93 0.42
C ALA A 52 -8.61 -10.17 1.76
N PRO A 53 -9.09 -10.72 2.89
CA PRO A 53 -9.02 -10.03 4.18
C PRO A 53 -7.58 -9.66 4.59
N SER A 54 -6.54 -10.25 3.98
CA SER A 54 -5.14 -9.85 4.17
C SER A 54 -4.77 -8.53 3.47
N THR A 55 -5.40 -8.17 2.34
CA THR A 55 -5.15 -6.89 1.64
C THR A 55 -5.85 -5.74 2.35
N LEU A 56 -6.99 -5.99 3.01
CA LEU A 56 -7.71 -5.03 3.84
C LEU A 56 -6.98 -4.72 5.16
N PHE A 57 -6.22 -5.66 5.69
CA PHE A 57 -5.43 -5.47 6.93
C PHE A 57 -4.09 -4.76 6.68
N VAL A 58 -3.64 -4.71 5.42
CA VAL A 58 -2.36 -4.10 5.00
C VAL A 58 -2.53 -2.68 4.45
N LYS A 59 -3.74 -2.30 4.00
CA LYS A 59 -4.09 -0.90 3.68
C LYS A 59 -4.36 -0.10 4.95
#